data_AF-A0A4U5QKS8-F1
#
_entry.id   AF-A0A4U5QKS8-F1
#
_cell.length_a   1.000
_cell.length_b   1.000
_cell.length_c   1.000
_cell.angle_alpha   90.00
_cell.angle_beta   90.00
_cell.angle_gamma   90.00
#
_symmetry.space_group_name_H-M   'P 1'
#
loop_
_entity.id
_entity.type
_entity.pdbx_description
1 polymer ?
#
loop_
_entity_poly.entity_id
_entity_poly.type
_entity_poly.pdbx_seq_one_letter_code
_entity_poly.pdbx_strand_id
1 'polypeptide(L)'
;MAKFCVLLCFSLLLIFWFPAIGSATKEEVGMYELKKGNFSVKLTNYGAHIISLLLPDKYGKLADIVLGYDTIKEYKNDSSNFGATVGRVANRIAGAQFTLNGTLYKLVANEGKNMLHGGSKGFSTVVWKVKKYSPEGRTPCIVFAYHSFDGEEGFPGDLHVIVGYKLLGDNKLRITMKAKALNKATPVNLVNHAYWNLGGHNSGDILSEEIQIFASHYTPVDSKLIPTGEIVTVKGTPYDFLKPSTIGSKINKLTNGYDINYALDGSGNDKLKKAAIVHDKKSGRMMEILTNQPGVQFYTSNTLHQKGKGGFVYEPYAALCLETQGFPDSVNHPNFPSQIVNPGTYYKHQMLIKFSNF
;
A
#
# COMPACT_ATOMS: atom_id res chain seq x y z
N MET A 1 48.74 -53.54 -55.00
CA MET A 1 47.26 -53.71 -55.09
C MET A 1 46.67 -53.20 -53.79
N ALA A 2 45.72 -52.27 -53.89
CA ALA A 2 45.36 -51.34 -52.84
C ALA A 2 44.22 -51.84 -51.93
N LYS A 3 44.39 -51.55 -50.64
CA LYS A 3 43.42 -51.07 -49.62
C LYS A 3 41.96 -51.55 -49.71
N PHE A 4 41.52 -52.25 -48.67
CA PHE A 4 40.15 -52.16 -48.17
C PHE A 4 40.17 -51.70 -46.70
N CYS A 5 39.63 -50.52 -46.47
CA CYS A 5 39.49 -49.85 -45.18
C CYS A 5 38.03 -50.03 -44.75
N VAL A 6 37.78 -50.65 -43.61
CA VAL A 6 36.44 -50.80 -43.04
C VAL A 6 36.15 -49.57 -42.18
N LEU A 7 35.33 -48.66 -42.70
CA LEU A 7 34.75 -47.55 -41.94
C LEU A 7 33.44 -48.03 -41.28
N LEU A 8 33.43 -48.15 -39.96
CA LEU A 8 32.20 -48.20 -39.16
C LEU A 8 31.65 -46.78 -39.02
N CYS A 9 30.54 -46.49 -39.69
CA CYS A 9 29.73 -45.30 -39.44
C CYS A 9 28.85 -45.54 -38.20
N PHE A 10 29.24 -44.99 -37.06
CA PHE A 10 28.33 -44.75 -35.93
C PHE A 10 27.58 -43.44 -36.17
N SER A 11 26.29 -43.54 -36.49
CA SER A 11 25.36 -42.40 -36.50
C SER A 11 25.00 -42.04 -35.05
N LEU A 12 25.73 -41.08 -34.48
CA LEU A 12 25.37 -40.40 -33.24
C LEU A 12 24.22 -39.41 -33.51
N LEU A 13 22.99 -39.82 -33.16
CA LEU A 13 21.85 -38.91 -32.99
C LEU A 13 22.08 -38.07 -31.72
N LEU A 14 22.71 -36.91 -31.89
CA LEU A 14 22.75 -35.85 -30.87
C LEU A 14 21.36 -35.20 -30.78
N ILE A 15 20.54 -35.69 -29.84
CA ILE A 15 19.33 -35.00 -29.41
C ILE A 15 19.80 -33.80 -28.57
N PHE A 16 19.88 -32.63 -29.17
CA PHE A 16 20.05 -31.37 -28.46
C PHE A 16 18.78 -31.09 -27.65
N TRP A 17 18.80 -31.47 -26.38
CA TRP A 17 17.83 -31.00 -25.40
C TRP A 17 18.17 -29.54 -25.08
N PHE A 18 17.64 -28.61 -25.86
CA PHE A 18 17.61 -27.21 -25.45
C PHE A 18 16.67 -27.11 -24.25
N PRO A 19 17.13 -26.73 -23.05
CA PRO A 19 16.19 -26.23 -22.07
C PRO A 19 15.56 -25.00 -22.70
N ALA A 20 14.23 -24.97 -22.80
CA ALA A 20 13.50 -23.75 -23.05
C ALA A 20 13.82 -22.81 -21.88
N ILE A 21 14.87 -22.00 -22.03
CA ILE A 21 15.07 -20.80 -21.25
C ILE A 21 13.89 -19.94 -21.64
N GLY A 22 12.81 -20.03 -20.85
CA GLY A 22 11.72 -19.09 -20.91
C GLY A 22 12.34 -17.71 -20.79
N SER A 23 12.40 -16.98 -21.90
CA SER A 23 12.68 -15.57 -21.91
C SER A 23 11.70 -14.95 -20.92
N ALA A 24 12.20 -14.54 -19.75
CA ALA A 24 11.46 -13.69 -18.86
C ALA A 24 11.27 -12.39 -19.64
N THR A 25 10.13 -12.27 -20.32
CA THR A 25 9.72 -11.03 -20.94
C THR A 25 9.74 -9.98 -19.85
N LYS A 26 10.74 -9.08 -19.90
CA LYS A 26 10.87 -8.00 -18.94
C LYS A 26 9.56 -7.22 -18.99
N GLU A 27 8.79 -7.29 -17.91
CA GLU A 27 7.48 -6.62 -17.85
C GLU A 27 7.73 -5.12 -18.06
N GLU A 28 7.13 -4.56 -19.10
CA GLU A 28 7.29 -3.14 -19.43
C GLU A 28 6.54 -2.30 -18.41
N VAL A 29 7.16 -1.20 -17.96
CA VAL A 29 6.50 -0.28 -17.02
C VAL A 29 5.54 0.62 -17.79
N GLY A 30 4.27 0.58 -17.42
CA GLY A 30 3.21 1.34 -18.07
C GLY A 30 2.38 2.17 -17.11
N MET A 31 1.57 3.05 -17.67
CA MET A 31 0.50 3.78 -16.98
C MET A 31 -0.86 3.32 -17.51
N TYR A 32 -1.85 3.28 -16.63
CA TYR A 32 -3.18 2.73 -16.89
C TYR A 32 -4.22 3.65 -16.29
N GLU A 33 -5.29 3.94 -17.02
CA GLU A 33 -6.39 4.77 -16.53
C GLU A 33 -7.67 3.94 -16.43
N LEU A 34 -8.32 4.03 -15.28
CA LEU A 34 -9.70 3.60 -15.10
C LEU A 34 -10.57 4.85 -15.10
N LYS A 35 -11.60 4.90 -15.95
CA LYS A 35 -12.47 6.07 -16.04
C LYS A 35 -13.94 5.69 -16.05
N LYS A 36 -14.73 6.47 -15.31
CA LYS A 36 -16.18 6.41 -15.33
C LYS A 36 -16.78 7.80 -15.11
N GLY A 37 -17.30 8.39 -16.19
CA GLY A 37 -17.77 9.77 -16.17
C GLY A 37 -16.65 10.74 -15.77
N ASN A 38 -16.92 11.56 -14.75
CA ASN A 38 -16.00 12.55 -14.20
C ASN A 38 -15.07 12.00 -13.09
N PHE A 39 -15.11 10.69 -12.84
CA PHE A 39 -14.24 10.01 -11.89
C PHE A 39 -13.22 9.17 -12.63
N SER A 40 -11.92 9.46 -12.44
CA SER A 40 -10.86 8.64 -13.01
C SER A 40 -9.71 8.40 -12.06
N VAL A 41 -9.03 7.28 -12.23
CA VAL A 41 -7.87 6.86 -11.45
C VAL A 41 -6.78 6.43 -12.43
N LYS A 42 -5.60 7.06 -12.34
CA LYS A 42 -4.41 6.63 -13.08
C LYS A 42 -3.51 5.82 -12.18
N LEU A 43 -2.99 4.72 -12.70
CA LEU A 43 -2.14 3.77 -11.99
C LEU A 43 -0.90 3.44 -12.81
N THR A 44 0.15 2.94 -12.16
CA THR A 44 1.27 2.27 -12.85
C THR A 44 1.47 0.87 -12.30
N ASN A 45 2.00 -0.03 -13.11
CA ASN A 45 2.42 -1.36 -12.67
C ASN A 45 3.78 -1.35 -11.95
N TYR A 46 4.53 -0.24 -11.95
CA TYR A 46 5.65 -0.07 -11.01
C TYR A 46 5.06 0.19 -9.62
N GLY A 47 5.31 -0.71 -8.66
CA GLY A 47 4.80 -0.67 -7.30
C GLY A 47 3.27 -0.71 -7.14
N ALA A 48 2.53 -0.93 -8.23
CA ALA A 48 1.07 -0.83 -8.28
C ALA A 48 0.54 0.52 -7.72
N HIS A 49 1.20 1.65 -8.03
CA HIS A 49 0.87 2.95 -7.47
C HIS A 49 -0.43 3.53 -8.03
N ILE A 50 -1.19 4.24 -7.19
CA ILE A 50 -2.13 5.27 -7.63
C ILE A 50 -1.33 6.53 -7.95
N ILE A 51 -1.32 6.93 -9.22
CA ILE A 51 -0.64 8.14 -9.69
C ILE A 51 -1.55 9.35 -9.58
N SER A 52 -2.84 9.22 -9.89
CA SER A 52 -3.79 10.33 -9.95
C SER A 52 -5.19 9.83 -9.64
N LEU A 53 -6.01 10.66 -9.00
CA LEU A 53 -7.43 10.40 -8.80
C LEU A 53 -8.22 11.71 -8.96
N LEU A 54 -8.96 11.81 -10.05
CA LEU A 54 -9.75 12.99 -10.42
C LEU A 54 -11.20 12.85 -9.94
N LEU A 55 -11.71 13.87 -9.26
CA LEU A 55 -13.10 13.95 -8.78
C LEU A 55 -13.61 15.41 -8.79
N PRO A 56 -14.88 15.67 -9.15
CA PRO A 56 -15.46 17.01 -9.07
C PRO A 56 -15.63 17.49 -7.62
N ASP A 57 -15.51 18.79 -7.40
CA ASP A 57 -15.96 19.47 -6.19
C ASP A 57 -17.49 19.75 -6.24
N LYS A 58 -18.03 20.48 -5.26
CA LYS A 58 -19.45 20.88 -5.22
C LYS A 58 -19.89 21.83 -6.34
N TYR A 59 -18.94 22.42 -7.07
CA TYR A 59 -19.17 23.29 -8.23
C TYR A 59 -18.93 22.56 -9.56
N GLY A 60 -18.61 21.27 -9.53
CA GLY A 60 -18.29 20.47 -10.72
C GLY A 60 -16.86 20.58 -11.22
N LYS A 61 -15.98 21.32 -10.53
CA LYS A 61 -14.57 21.47 -10.93
C LYS A 61 -13.76 20.23 -10.53
N LEU A 62 -13.14 19.61 -11.52
CA LEU A 62 -12.24 18.47 -11.31
C LEU A 62 -10.94 18.92 -10.65
N ALA A 63 -10.44 18.15 -9.69
CA ALA A 63 -9.07 18.22 -9.22
C ALA A 63 -8.52 16.82 -8.97
N ASP A 64 -7.20 16.68 -9.07
CA ASP A 64 -6.48 15.50 -8.62
C ASP A 64 -6.27 15.61 -7.11
N ILE A 65 -6.80 14.65 -6.35
CA ILE A 65 -6.80 14.69 -4.87
C ILE A 65 -5.76 13.76 -4.25
N VAL A 66 -4.83 13.22 -5.05
CA VAL A 66 -3.67 12.48 -4.53
C VAL A 66 -2.37 13.15 -4.91
N LEU A 67 -1.41 13.15 -3.99
CA LEU A 67 -0.04 13.58 -4.28
C LEU A 67 0.67 12.52 -5.13
N GLY A 68 1.80 12.92 -5.71
CA GLY A 68 2.62 12.06 -6.55
C GLY A 68 3.43 12.86 -7.56
N TYR A 69 3.88 12.17 -8.61
CA TYR A 69 4.72 12.71 -9.67
C TYR A 69 4.10 12.56 -11.06
N ASP A 70 4.67 13.25 -12.05
CA ASP A 70 4.22 13.21 -13.44
C ASP A 70 4.82 12.01 -14.20
N THR A 71 6.00 11.52 -13.80
CA THR A 71 6.74 10.49 -14.56
C THR A 71 7.12 9.28 -13.73
N ILE A 72 7.22 8.11 -14.38
CA ILE A 72 7.73 6.87 -13.77
C ILE A 72 9.15 7.03 -13.23
N LYS A 73 9.99 7.85 -13.88
CA LYS A 73 11.37 8.07 -13.45
C LYS A 73 11.41 8.71 -12.07
N GLU A 74 10.49 9.63 -11.78
CA GLU A 74 10.38 10.25 -10.46
C GLU A 74 9.91 9.24 -9.41
N TYR A 75 8.92 8.39 -9.72
CA TYR A 75 8.51 7.30 -8.83
C TYR A 75 9.64 6.31 -8.51
N LYS A 76 10.55 6.04 -9.46
CA LYS A 76 11.73 5.19 -9.20
C LYS A 76 12.75 5.81 -8.25
N ASN A 77 12.72 7.14 -8.10
CA ASN A 77 13.58 7.90 -7.20
C ASN A 77 12.82 8.36 -5.94
N ASP A 78 11.57 7.95 -5.78
CA ASP A 78 10.72 8.32 -4.66
C ASP A 78 11.15 7.58 -3.39
N SER A 79 11.16 8.31 -2.28
CA SER A 79 11.34 7.75 -0.93
C SER A 79 10.06 7.82 -0.09
N SER A 80 9.01 8.46 -0.60
CA SER A 80 7.75 8.77 0.11
C SER A 80 6.68 7.70 -0.07
N ASN A 81 6.85 6.79 -1.03
CA ASN A 81 5.90 5.75 -1.42
C ASN A 81 4.55 6.30 -1.91
N PHE A 82 4.53 7.42 -2.63
CA PHE A 82 3.28 8.08 -3.04
C PHE A 82 2.33 7.14 -3.78
N GLY A 83 1.20 6.80 -3.16
CA GLY A 83 0.15 5.97 -3.78
C GLY A 83 0.51 4.50 -3.94
N ALA A 84 1.67 4.06 -3.46
CA ALA A 84 2.20 2.72 -3.70
C ALA A 84 1.36 1.62 -3.04
N THR A 85 1.46 0.39 -3.56
CA THR A 85 1.19 -0.79 -2.72
C THR A 85 2.45 -1.14 -1.95
N VAL A 86 2.36 -1.14 -0.62
CA VAL A 86 3.48 -1.45 0.26
C VAL A 86 3.32 -2.87 0.84
N GLY A 87 4.46 -3.56 0.96
CA GLY A 87 4.59 -4.93 1.46
C GLY A 87 6.03 -5.44 1.27
N ARG A 88 6.40 -6.64 1.74
CA ARG A 88 5.53 -7.70 2.26
C ARG A 88 4.82 -7.37 3.58
N VAL A 89 5.47 -6.59 4.43
CA VAL A 89 4.90 -6.09 5.69
C VAL A 89 5.01 -4.57 5.73
N ALA A 90 3.86 -3.90 5.70
CA ALA A 90 3.74 -2.47 5.86
C ALA A 90 4.07 -2.02 7.29
N ASN A 91 4.47 -0.76 7.41
CA ASN A 91 4.97 -0.14 8.62
C ASN A 91 6.22 -0.85 9.18
N ARG A 92 6.51 -0.67 10.47
CA ARG A 92 7.78 -1.07 11.07
C ARG A 92 7.77 -2.49 11.63
N ILE A 93 8.93 -3.14 11.55
CA ILE A 93 9.30 -4.33 12.32
C ILE A 93 10.53 -3.98 13.16
N ALA A 94 10.40 -4.09 14.48
CA ALA A 94 11.42 -3.71 15.44
C ALA A 94 12.70 -4.54 15.24
N GLY A 95 13.85 -3.86 15.21
CA GLY A 95 15.15 -4.52 15.06
C GLY A 95 15.35 -5.26 13.73
N ALA A 96 14.46 -5.06 12.75
CA ALA A 96 14.45 -5.77 11.48
C ALA A 96 14.53 -7.30 11.65
N GLN A 97 13.80 -7.83 12.63
CA GLN A 97 13.78 -9.27 12.88
C GLN A 97 12.48 -9.69 13.57
N PHE A 98 12.15 -10.97 13.46
CA PHE A 98 11.06 -11.60 14.22
C PHE A 98 11.30 -13.10 14.34
N THR A 99 10.61 -13.74 15.28
CA THR A 99 10.64 -15.20 15.44
C THR A 99 9.32 -15.80 14.97
N LEU A 100 9.38 -16.79 14.08
CA LEU A 100 8.22 -17.55 13.62
C LEU A 100 8.50 -19.04 13.71
N ASN A 101 7.63 -19.78 14.40
CA ASN A 101 7.76 -21.22 14.64
C ASN A 101 9.15 -21.61 15.20
N GLY A 102 9.65 -20.84 16.17
CA GLY A 102 10.96 -21.06 16.80
C GLY A 102 12.18 -20.66 15.95
N THR A 103 11.99 -20.19 14.71
CA THR A 103 13.08 -19.73 13.85
C THR A 103 13.17 -18.21 13.88
N LEU A 104 14.35 -17.68 14.17
CA LEU A 104 14.65 -16.25 14.07
C LEU A 104 14.93 -15.86 12.61
N TYR A 105 14.13 -14.94 12.08
CA TYR A 105 14.33 -14.35 10.76
C TYR A 105 14.94 -12.96 10.91
N LYS A 106 16.04 -12.72 10.21
CA LYS A 106 16.67 -11.40 10.09
C LYS A 106 16.28 -10.80 8.75
N LEU A 107 15.83 -9.55 8.78
CA LEU A 107 15.34 -8.79 7.65
C LEU A 107 16.33 -7.70 7.27
N VAL A 108 16.13 -7.11 6.10
CA VAL A 108 16.92 -5.96 5.64
C VAL A 108 16.47 -4.68 6.36
N ALA A 109 17.28 -4.18 7.27
CA ALA A 109 17.04 -2.88 7.89
C ALA A 109 17.21 -1.75 6.86
N ASN A 110 16.20 -0.89 6.74
CA ASN A 110 16.21 0.29 5.86
C ASN A 110 15.84 1.58 6.61
N GLU A 111 15.55 1.49 7.92
CA GLU A 111 15.29 2.65 8.77
C GLU A 111 16.02 2.47 10.10
N GLY A 112 17.27 2.94 10.15
CA GLY A 112 18.14 2.73 11.31
C GLY A 112 18.36 1.24 11.59
N LYS A 113 17.85 0.75 12.72
CA LYS A 113 17.90 -0.68 13.11
C LYS A 113 16.62 -1.45 12.76
N ASN A 114 15.59 -0.77 12.27
CA ASN A 114 14.29 -1.35 12.01
C ASN A 114 14.13 -1.63 10.51
N MET A 115 13.18 -2.50 10.18
CA MET A 115 12.65 -2.58 8.82
C MET A 115 11.38 -1.73 8.74
N LEU A 116 11.25 -0.95 7.68
CA LEU A 116 10.07 -0.17 7.35
C LEU A 116 9.56 -0.58 5.96
N HIS A 117 8.25 -0.77 5.83
CA HIS A 117 7.53 -0.92 4.56
C HIS A 117 8.04 -2.07 3.67
N GLY A 118 8.48 -3.16 4.29
CA GLY A 118 8.94 -4.37 3.59
C GLY A 118 10.36 -4.29 3.05
N GLY A 119 11.12 -3.25 3.42
CA GLY A 119 12.54 -3.13 3.10
C GLY A 119 12.85 -2.23 1.90
N SER A 120 14.12 -2.18 1.52
CA SER A 120 14.64 -1.26 0.51
C SER A 120 14.16 -1.57 -0.91
N LYS A 121 13.87 -2.85 -1.19
CA LYS A 121 13.26 -3.32 -2.44
C LYS A 121 11.87 -3.92 -2.17
N GLY A 122 11.11 -3.27 -1.29
CA GLY A 122 9.73 -3.64 -1.00
C GLY A 122 8.81 -3.50 -2.21
N PHE A 123 7.56 -3.91 -2.02
CA PHE A 123 6.55 -4.03 -3.07
C PHE A 123 6.23 -2.73 -3.83
N SER A 124 6.57 -1.57 -3.27
CA SER A 124 6.43 -0.26 -3.90
C SER A 124 7.47 0.00 -5.00
N THR A 125 8.55 -0.79 -5.07
CA THR A 125 9.68 -0.51 -5.96
C THR A 125 9.90 -1.56 -7.06
N VAL A 126 9.00 -2.55 -7.15
CA VAL A 126 9.09 -3.66 -8.08
C VAL A 126 8.08 -3.51 -9.23
N VAL A 127 8.34 -4.16 -10.36
CA VAL A 127 7.38 -4.19 -11.47
C VAL A 127 6.39 -5.33 -11.27
N TRP A 128 5.11 -4.98 -11.25
CA TRP A 128 4.02 -5.92 -11.16
C TRP A 128 3.56 -6.35 -12.56
N LYS A 129 3.17 -7.61 -12.70
CA LYS A 129 2.53 -8.11 -13.92
C LYS A 129 1.08 -7.64 -13.99
N VAL A 130 0.67 -7.07 -15.12
CA VAL A 130 -0.75 -6.77 -15.37
C VAL A 130 -1.47 -8.06 -15.78
N LYS A 131 -2.36 -8.56 -14.92
CA LYS A 131 -3.16 -9.77 -15.17
C LYS A 131 -4.48 -9.48 -15.87
N LYS A 132 -5.04 -8.30 -15.65
CA LYS A 132 -6.30 -7.85 -16.24
C LYS A 132 -6.31 -6.34 -16.32
N TYR A 133 -6.77 -5.79 -17.43
CA TYR A 133 -7.02 -4.36 -17.59
C TYR A 133 -8.32 -4.16 -18.39
N SER A 134 -9.25 -3.40 -17.83
CA SER A 134 -10.55 -3.03 -18.42
C SER A 134 -10.78 -1.56 -18.08
N PRO A 135 -10.34 -0.61 -18.93
CA PRO A 135 -10.29 0.81 -18.60
C PRO A 135 -11.67 1.46 -18.45
N GLU A 136 -12.68 0.88 -19.09
CA GLU A 136 -14.03 1.44 -19.19
C GLU A 136 -15.12 0.37 -18.92
N GLY A 137 -16.38 0.78 -19.07
CA GLY A 137 -17.56 -0.06 -18.90
C GLY A 137 -18.24 0.11 -17.54
N ARG A 138 -19.10 -0.85 -17.17
CA ARG A 138 -19.91 -0.75 -15.93
C ARG A 138 -19.07 -0.77 -14.66
N THR A 139 -17.98 -1.54 -14.65
CA THR A 139 -17.03 -1.67 -13.54
C THR A 139 -15.58 -1.70 -14.05
N PRO A 140 -15.01 -0.55 -14.49
CA PRO A 140 -13.61 -0.46 -14.88
C PRO A 140 -12.70 -1.06 -13.83
N CYS A 141 -11.69 -1.83 -14.23
CA CYS A 141 -10.77 -2.46 -13.30
C CYS A 141 -9.40 -2.80 -13.88
N ILE A 142 -8.40 -2.84 -13.00
CA ILE A 142 -7.08 -3.39 -13.27
C ILE A 142 -6.67 -4.34 -12.16
N VAL A 143 -5.93 -5.39 -12.49
CA VAL A 143 -5.39 -6.36 -11.55
C VAL A 143 -3.90 -6.55 -11.82
N PHE A 144 -3.10 -6.25 -10.80
CA PHE A 144 -1.66 -6.48 -10.76
C PHE A 144 -1.36 -7.77 -9.99
N ALA A 145 -0.30 -8.48 -10.37
CA ALA A 145 0.20 -9.63 -9.65
C ALA A 145 1.73 -9.57 -9.49
N TYR A 146 2.21 -10.04 -8.34
CA TYR A 146 3.62 -10.14 -8.02
C TYR A 146 3.92 -11.48 -7.34
N HIS A 147 5.10 -12.03 -7.62
CA HIS A 147 5.62 -13.21 -6.95
C HIS A 147 6.86 -12.78 -6.15
N SER A 148 6.69 -12.75 -4.83
CA SER A 148 7.76 -12.45 -3.88
C SER A 148 8.39 -13.77 -3.45
N PHE A 149 9.66 -13.99 -3.80
CA PHE A 149 10.32 -15.27 -3.60
C PHE A 149 10.71 -15.51 -2.13
N ASP A 150 10.98 -16.76 -1.76
CA ASP A 150 11.50 -17.11 -0.43
C ASP A 150 12.84 -16.40 -0.14
N GLY A 151 12.89 -15.62 0.94
CA GLY A 151 14.05 -14.82 1.34
C GLY A 151 14.07 -13.39 0.78
N GLU A 152 13.07 -12.96 -0.01
CA GLU A 152 12.99 -11.58 -0.49
C GLU A 152 12.93 -10.60 0.70
N GLU A 153 13.88 -9.66 0.77
CA GLU A 153 14.12 -8.75 1.91
C GLU A 153 14.26 -9.46 3.28
N GLY A 154 14.56 -10.77 3.27
CA GLY A 154 14.72 -11.61 4.45
C GLY A 154 13.46 -12.35 4.92
N PHE A 155 12.31 -12.15 4.26
CA PHE A 155 11.06 -12.81 4.64
C PHE A 155 11.00 -14.27 4.17
N PRO A 156 10.51 -15.22 5.00
CA PRO A 156 10.39 -16.62 4.60
C PRO A 156 9.25 -16.86 3.62
N GLY A 157 9.41 -17.84 2.76
CA GLY A 157 8.38 -18.40 1.90
C GLY A 157 8.07 -17.59 0.65
N ASP A 158 7.71 -18.31 -0.40
CA ASP A 158 7.18 -17.74 -1.62
C ASP A 158 5.75 -17.24 -1.39
N LEU A 159 5.49 -16.01 -1.85
CA LEU A 159 4.23 -15.32 -1.68
C LEU A 159 3.71 -14.83 -3.03
N HIS A 160 2.56 -15.37 -3.44
CA HIS A 160 1.79 -14.81 -4.55
C HIS A 160 0.90 -13.68 -4.05
N VAL A 161 1.03 -12.50 -4.65
CA VAL A 161 0.28 -11.30 -4.27
C VAL A 161 -0.51 -10.78 -5.46
N ILE A 162 -1.75 -10.36 -5.20
CA ILE A 162 -2.64 -9.75 -6.18
C ILE A 162 -3.18 -8.45 -5.60
N VAL A 163 -3.11 -7.38 -6.39
CA VAL A 163 -3.72 -6.07 -6.07
C VAL A 163 -4.70 -5.73 -7.18
N GLY A 164 -5.96 -5.52 -6.83
CA GLY A 164 -7.02 -5.14 -7.76
C GLY A 164 -7.59 -3.78 -7.43
N TYR A 165 -7.72 -2.92 -8.45
CA TYR A 165 -8.40 -1.64 -8.38
C TYR A 165 -9.64 -1.70 -9.27
N LYS A 166 -10.79 -1.27 -8.73
CA LYS A 166 -12.06 -1.30 -9.46
C LYS A 166 -12.92 -0.08 -9.13
N LEU A 167 -13.45 0.56 -10.15
CA LEU A 167 -14.47 1.60 -10.00
C LEU A 167 -15.86 0.95 -9.91
N LEU A 168 -16.67 1.38 -8.93
CA LEU A 168 -17.99 0.83 -8.64
C LEU A 168 -19.03 1.95 -8.56
N GLY A 169 -20.20 1.76 -9.18
CA GLY A 169 -21.24 2.80 -9.17
C GLY A 169 -20.64 4.16 -9.57
N ASP A 170 -21.02 5.22 -8.87
CA ASP A 170 -20.43 6.54 -9.03
C ASP A 170 -19.47 6.83 -7.88
N ASN A 171 -18.30 7.39 -8.21
CA ASN A 171 -17.31 7.92 -7.26
C ASN A 171 -16.87 6.94 -6.15
N LYS A 172 -16.80 5.63 -6.44
CA LYS A 172 -16.29 4.63 -5.49
C LYS A 172 -15.14 3.85 -6.08
N LEU A 173 -14.04 3.81 -5.34
CA LEU A 173 -12.86 3.01 -5.64
C LEU A 173 -12.80 1.83 -4.67
N ARG A 174 -12.79 0.61 -5.19
CA ARG A 174 -12.48 -0.59 -4.41
C ARG A 174 -11.05 -1.00 -4.68
N ILE A 175 -10.28 -1.17 -3.61
CA ILE A 175 -8.96 -1.77 -3.62
C ILE A 175 -9.06 -3.14 -2.94
N THR A 176 -8.50 -4.17 -3.55
CA THR A 176 -8.47 -5.52 -2.96
C THR A 176 -7.07 -6.07 -3.08
N MET A 177 -6.45 -6.34 -1.93
CA MET A 177 -5.13 -6.93 -1.81
C MET A 177 -5.28 -8.34 -1.26
N LYS A 178 -4.73 -9.32 -1.97
CA LYS A 178 -4.74 -10.72 -1.56
C LYS A 178 -3.34 -11.28 -1.62
N ALA A 179 -3.00 -12.14 -0.68
CA ALA A 179 -1.75 -12.87 -0.74
C ALA A 179 -1.96 -14.33 -0.36
N LYS A 180 -1.14 -15.22 -0.94
CA LYS A 180 -1.13 -16.65 -0.65
C LYS A 180 0.31 -17.09 -0.42
N ALA A 181 0.58 -17.57 0.78
CA ALA A 181 1.81 -18.27 1.11
C ALA A 181 1.81 -19.63 0.39
N LEU A 182 2.85 -19.92 -0.38
CA LEU A 182 2.89 -21.12 -1.21
C LEU A 182 3.52 -22.32 -0.50
N ASN A 183 4.54 -22.08 0.32
CA ASN A 183 5.36 -23.15 0.90
C ASN A 183 5.70 -22.97 2.39
N LYS A 184 5.89 -21.74 2.88
CA LYS A 184 6.19 -21.46 4.30
C LYS A 184 5.22 -20.41 4.86
N ALA A 185 4.97 -20.49 6.16
CA ALA A 185 4.26 -19.42 6.85
C ALA A 185 5.09 -18.13 6.80
N THR A 186 4.43 -16.99 6.60
CA THR A 186 5.09 -15.68 6.51
C THR A 186 4.18 -14.58 7.03
N PRO A 187 4.74 -13.51 7.63
CA PRO A 187 3.95 -12.31 7.87
C PRO A 187 3.57 -11.64 6.55
N VAL A 188 2.35 -11.10 6.49
CA VAL A 188 1.83 -10.28 5.39
C VAL A 188 0.99 -9.16 5.97
N ASN A 189 1.34 -7.92 5.65
CA ASN A 189 0.53 -6.74 5.95
C ASN A 189 0.66 -5.80 4.75
N LEU A 190 -0.40 -5.65 3.97
CA LEU A 190 -0.38 -4.88 2.71
C LEU A 190 -1.21 -3.61 2.85
N VAL A 191 -0.67 -2.49 2.40
CA VAL A 191 -1.38 -1.19 2.41
C VAL A 191 -1.29 -0.49 1.06
N ASN A 192 -2.25 0.40 0.81
CA ASN A 192 -2.10 1.43 -0.23
C ASN A 192 -1.70 2.74 0.46
N HIS A 193 -0.56 3.31 0.07
CA HIS A 193 0.06 4.46 0.72
C HIS A 193 -0.27 5.77 -0.02
N ALA A 194 -1.53 5.96 -0.39
CA ALA A 194 -1.98 7.21 -1.02
C ALA A 194 -1.98 8.37 -0.04
N TYR A 195 -1.42 9.49 -0.50
CA TYR A 195 -1.39 10.78 0.19
C TYR A 195 -2.54 11.61 -0.36
N TRP A 196 -3.57 11.81 0.46
CA TRP A 196 -4.82 12.48 0.10
C TRP A 196 -4.77 13.95 0.48
N ASN A 197 -5.23 14.80 -0.44
CA ASN A 197 -5.59 16.19 -0.17
C ASN A 197 -6.88 16.47 -0.92
N LEU A 198 -8.00 16.58 -0.20
CA LEU A 198 -9.33 16.69 -0.81
C LEU A 198 -9.56 18.07 -1.45
N GLY A 199 -8.82 19.10 -1.04
CA GLY A 199 -8.78 20.38 -1.77
C GLY A 199 -8.14 20.24 -3.16
N GLY A 200 -7.26 19.27 -3.33
CA GLY A 200 -6.45 18.99 -4.52
C GLY A 200 -4.97 18.93 -4.16
N HIS A 201 -4.18 18.16 -4.91
CA HIS A 201 -2.77 17.88 -4.59
C HIS A 201 -1.90 19.15 -4.47
N ASN A 202 -2.31 20.24 -5.10
CA ASN A 202 -1.64 21.54 -5.10
C ASN A 202 -2.37 22.60 -4.28
N SER A 203 -3.23 22.19 -3.33
CA SER A 203 -4.10 23.12 -2.60
C SER A 203 -3.49 23.67 -1.30
N GLY A 204 -2.28 23.22 -0.94
CA GLY A 204 -1.59 23.59 0.30
C GLY A 204 -1.67 22.48 1.35
N ASP A 205 -1.76 22.86 2.62
CA ASP A 205 -1.87 21.91 3.73
C ASP A 205 -3.31 21.39 3.94
N ILE A 206 -3.41 20.27 4.66
CA ILE A 206 -4.66 19.60 5.04
C ILE A 206 -5.18 20.00 6.43
N LEU A 207 -4.58 20.98 7.11
CA LEU A 207 -4.87 21.24 8.53
C LEU A 207 -6.30 21.74 8.77
N SER A 208 -6.91 22.34 7.74
CA SER A 208 -8.31 22.79 7.75
C SER A 208 -9.33 21.71 7.39
N GLU A 209 -8.90 20.57 6.84
CA GLU A 209 -9.79 19.42 6.59
C GLU A 209 -10.29 18.84 7.92
N GLU A 210 -11.52 18.34 7.92
CA GLU A 210 -12.10 17.64 9.05
C GLU A 210 -11.94 16.14 8.90
N ILE A 211 -11.57 15.46 9.99
CA ILE A 211 -11.48 14.00 10.05
C ILE A 211 -12.30 13.45 11.22
N GLN A 212 -12.91 12.29 10.99
CA GLN A 212 -13.44 11.41 12.02
C GLN A 212 -12.82 10.02 11.83
N ILE A 213 -12.32 9.41 12.90
CA ILE A 213 -11.74 8.05 12.89
C ILE A 213 -12.57 7.16 13.82
N PHE A 214 -13.02 6.03 13.29
CA PHE A 214 -13.87 5.06 14.00
C PHE A 214 -13.02 4.07 14.81
N ALA A 215 -12.25 4.62 15.75
CA ALA A 215 -11.34 3.89 16.62
C ALA A 215 -11.30 4.53 18.00
N SER A 216 -11.72 3.76 19.02
CA SER A 216 -11.69 4.19 20.42
C SER A 216 -10.31 4.02 21.07
N HIS A 217 -9.38 3.36 20.38
CA HIS A 217 -8.03 3.08 20.86
C HIS A 217 -6.96 3.31 19.77
N TYR A 218 -5.71 3.47 20.19
CA TYR A 218 -4.53 3.54 19.33
C TYR A 218 -3.38 2.75 19.95
N THR A 219 -2.32 2.52 19.18
CA THR A 219 -1.10 1.82 19.63
C THR A 219 0.02 2.85 19.84
N PRO A 220 0.32 3.27 21.08
CA PRO A 220 1.41 4.20 21.38
C PRO A 220 2.75 3.67 20.86
N VAL A 221 3.65 4.59 20.52
CA VAL A 221 4.97 4.26 19.98
C VAL A 221 6.10 4.86 20.81
N ASP A 222 7.27 4.24 20.73
CA ASP A 222 8.51 4.76 21.28
C ASP A 222 9.13 5.86 20.39
N SER A 223 10.32 6.34 20.77
CA SER A 223 11.04 7.39 20.02
C SER A 223 11.52 6.97 18.63
N LYS A 224 11.42 5.68 18.28
CA LYS A 224 11.71 5.13 16.95
C LYS A 224 10.44 4.76 16.20
N LEU A 225 9.29 5.20 16.69
CA LEU A 225 7.97 4.94 16.13
C LEU A 225 7.61 3.44 16.10
N ILE A 226 8.21 2.64 16.99
CA ILE A 226 7.85 1.24 17.22
C ILE A 226 6.74 1.18 18.27
N PRO A 227 5.65 0.43 18.05
CA PRO A 227 4.62 0.24 19.08
C PRO A 227 5.20 -0.29 20.38
N THR A 228 4.68 0.22 21.51
CA THR A 228 5.08 -0.28 22.84
C THR A 228 4.48 -1.66 23.15
N GLY A 229 3.51 -2.10 22.36
CA GLY A 229 2.65 -3.25 22.63
C GLY A 229 1.36 -2.89 23.38
N GLU A 230 1.23 -1.65 23.86
CA GLU A 230 -0.01 -1.19 24.51
C GLU A 230 -1.09 -0.83 23.48
N ILE A 231 -2.35 -0.97 23.91
CA ILE A 231 -3.54 -0.49 23.19
C ILE A 231 -4.29 0.40 24.17
N VAL A 232 -4.26 1.72 23.95
CA VAL A 232 -4.77 2.70 24.91
C VAL A 232 -5.88 3.55 24.31
N THR A 233 -6.75 4.09 25.15
CA THR A 233 -7.89 4.88 24.66
C THR A 233 -7.44 6.20 24.02
N VAL A 234 -8.11 6.61 22.95
CA VAL A 234 -7.92 7.95 22.36
C VAL A 234 -8.50 9.05 23.23
N LYS A 235 -9.46 8.74 24.10
CA LYS A 235 -10.24 9.73 24.86
C LYS A 235 -9.33 10.61 25.72
N GLY A 236 -9.48 11.93 25.58
CA GLY A 236 -8.69 12.91 26.34
C GLY A 236 -7.26 13.13 25.81
N THR A 237 -6.89 12.46 24.72
CA THR A 237 -5.58 12.63 24.06
C THR A 237 -5.69 13.52 22.81
N PRO A 238 -4.57 13.98 22.23
CA PRO A 238 -4.56 14.62 20.91
C PRO A 238 -5.12 13.73 19.79
N TYR A 239 -5.15 12.41 19.98
CA TYR A 239 -5.63 11.41 19.01
C TYR A 239 -7.16 11.22 19.03
N ASP A 240 -7.90 11.96 19.86
CA ASP A 240 -9.36 11.81 19.93
C ASP A 240 -10.06 12.43 18.70
N PHE A 241 -10.36 11.58 17.71
CA PHE A 241 -11.16 11.87 16.51
C PHE A 241 -12.43 11.02 16.43
N LEU A 242 -12.96 10.55 17.57
CA LEU A 242 -14.23 9.82 17.60
C LEU A 242 -15.41 10.65 17.07
N LYS A 243 -15.30 11.98 17.22
CA LYS A 243 -16.17 12.97 16.59
C LYS A 243 -15.39 13.73 15.51
N PRO A 244 -16.06 14.20 14.43
CA PRO A 244 -15.41 15.04 13.43
C PRO A 244 -14.69 16.23 14.08
N SER A 245 -13.44 16.46 13.70
CA SER A 245 -12.63 17.59 14.16
C SER A 245 -11.64 17.99 13.08
N THR A 246 -11.23 19.26 13.03
CA THR A 246 -10.19 19.70 12.09
C THR A 246 -8.86 19.04 12.45
N ILE A 247 -8.10 18.62 11.44
CA ILE A 247 -6.84 17.91 11.64
C ILE A 247 -5.85 18.78 12.44
N GLY A 248 -5.79 20.07 12.13
CA GLY A 248 -4.92 21.04 12.81
C GLY A 248 -5.30 21.34 14.26
N SER A 249 -6.50 21.00 14.73
CA SER A 249 -6.99 21.44 16.05
C SER A 249 -6.14 20.99 17.24
N LYS A 250 -5.52 19.81 17.15
CA LYS A 250 -4.72 19.21 18.23
C LYS A 250 -3.29 18.87 17.80
N ILE A 251 -2.91 19.18 16.56
CA ILE A 251 -1.64 18.76 15.97
C ILE A 251 -0.43 19.34 16.72
N ASN A 252 -0.54 20.57 17.23
CA ASN A 252 0.51 21.25 18.00
C ASN A 252 0.75 20.64 19.40
N LYS A 253 -0.08 19.70 19.84
CA LYS A 253 0.14 18.93 21.07
C LYS A 253 1.08 17.74 20.85
N LEU A 254 1.46 17.49 19.60
CA LEU A 254 2.37 16.44 19.17
C LEU A 254 3.66 17.09 18.65
N THR A 255 4.79 16.38 18.77
CA THR A 255 6.10 16.92 18.36
C THR A 255 6.18 17.14 16.84
N ASN A 256 5.68 16.18 16.05
CA ASN A 256 5.82 16.17 14.59
C ASN A 256 4.51 15.68 13.94
N GLY A 257 3.35 16.22 14.33
CA GLY A 257 2.07 15.80 13.76
C GLY A 257 1.65 14.36 14.05
N TYR A 258 0.68 13.84 13.29
CA TYR A 258 0.19 12.48 13.47
C TYR A 258 1.02 11.51 12.62
N ASP A 259 1.46 10.43 13.26
CA ASP A 259 1.99 9.22 12.64
C ASP A 259 1.70 8.06 13.59
N ILE A 260 0.45 7.60 13.61
CA ILE A 260 -0.03 6.65 14.62
C ILE A 260 -1.00 5.64 14.03
N ASN A 261 -0.93 4.41 14.50
CA ASN A 261 -1.92 3.38 14.19
C ASN A 261 -3.11 3.46 15.16
N TYR A 262 -4.30 3.63 14.62
CA TYR A 262 -5.56 3.52 15.32
C TYR A 262 -6.07 2.08 15.28
N ALA A 263 -6.54 1.56 16.42
CA ALA A 263 -7.18 0.26 16.52
C ALA A 263 -8.68 0.42 16.22
N LEU A 264 -9.12 -0.01 15.03
CA LEU A 264 -10.48 0.20 14.53
C LEU A 264 -11.51 -0.59 15.33
N ASP A 265 -12.60 0.08 15.70
CA ASP A 265 -13.66 -0.50 16.51
C ASP A 265 -14.42 -1.59 15.74
N GLY A 266 -14.58 -2.75 16.37
CA GLY A 266 -15.31 -3.88 15.82
C GLY A 266 -14.64 -4.57 14.62
N SER A 267 -13.37 -4.35 14.36
CA SER A 267 -12.65 -5.08 13.30
C SER A 267 -12.61 -6.61 13.54
N GLY A 268 -12.19 -7.39 12.54
CA GLY A 268 -11.90 -8.83 12.71
C GLY A 268 -12.97 -9.83 12.25
N ASN A 269 -14.02 -9.42 11.51
CA ASN A 269 -15.09 -10.32 11.04
C ASN A 269 -15.29 -10.34 9.51
N ASP A 270 -14.24 -10.04 8.73
CA ASP A 270 -14.23 -9.93 7.26
C ASP A 270 -15.21 -8.93 6.61
N LYS A 271 -16.10 -8.30 7.40
CA LYS A 271 -17.02 -7.28 6.91
C LYS A 271 -16.31 -5.95 6.80
N LEU A 272 -16.65 -5.20 5.76
CA LEU A 272 -16.21 -3.82 5.61
C LEU A 272 -16.88 -2.95 6.67
N LYS A 273 -16.08 -2.26 7.47
CA LYS A 273 -16.50 -1.27 8.47
C LYS A 273 -15.88 0.08 8.17
N LYS A 274 -16.54 1.16 8.57
CA LYS A 274 -15.99 2.51 8.40
C LYS A 274 -14.70 2.63 9.22
N ALA A 275 -13.64 3.09 8.59
CA ALA A 275 -12.36 3.38 9.24
C ALA A 275 -12.26 4.88 9.54
N ALA A 276 -12.53 5.70 8.53
CA ALA A 276 -12.45 7.15 8.64
C ALA A 276 -13.37 7.86 7.64
N ILE A 277 -13.71 9.11 7.98
CA ILE A 277 -14.34 10.08 7.08
C ILE A 277 -13.47 11.34 7.09
N VAL A 278 -13.16 11.87 5.91
CA VAL A 278 -12.45 13.13 5.72
C VAL A 278 -13.33 14.07 4.90
N HIS A 279 -13.35 15.36 5.25
CA HIS A 279 -14.13 16.38 4.56
C HIS A 279 -13.32 17.67 4.41
N ASP A 280 -13.15 18.12 3.16
CA ASP A 280 -12.71 19.47 2.87
C ASP A 280 -13.93 20.36 2.60
N LYS A 281 -14.23 21.27 3.54
CA LYS A 281 -15.39 22.18 3.42
C LYS A 281 -15.30 23.13 2.24
N LYS A 282 -14.06 23.48 1.81
CA LYS A 282 -13.84 24.47 0.75
C LYS A 282 -14.32 23.92 -0.60
N SER A 283 -13.82 22.74 -0.99
CA SER A 283 -14.29 22.03 -2.18
C SER A 283 -15.65 21.33 -1.97
N GLY A 284 -16.01 21.02 -0.73
CA GLY A 284 -17.15 20.16 -0.39
C GLY A 284 -16.90 18.68 -0.64
N ARG A 285 -15.69 18.28 -1.05
CA ARG A 285 -15.35 16.86 -1.25
C ARG A 285 -15.27 16.15 0.09
N MET A 286 -15.89 14.98 0.14
CA MET A 286 -15.85 14.08 1.29
C MET A 286 -15.37 12.70 0.85
N MET A 287 -14.53 12.07 1.67
CA MET A 287 -13.99 10.73 1.50
C MET A 287 -14.39 9.85 2.68
N GLU A 288 -15.10 8.75 2.43
CA GLU A 288 -15.39 7.69 3.42
C GLU A 288 -14.58 6.43 3.07
N ILE A 289 -13.77 5.95 4.01
CA ILE A 289 -13.03 4.69 3.86
C ILE A 289 -13.70 3.59 4.68
N LEU A 290 -13.99 2.46 4.03
CA LEU A 290 -14.37 1.23 4.69
C LEU A 290 -13.32 0.16 4.47
N THR A 291 -13.03 -0.64 5.50
CA THR A 291 -12.02 -1.69 5.45
C THR A 291 -12.42 -2.91 6.26
N ASN A 292 -11.80 -4.06 5.97
CA ASN A 292 -11.86 -5.25 6.83
C ASN A 292 -10.61 -5.38 7.74
N GLN A 293 -9.68 -4.43 7.68
CA GLN A 293 -8.45 -4.46 8.48
C GLN A 293 -8.69 -4.06 9.94
N PRO A 294 -7.80 -4.50 10.86
CA PRO A 294 -7.90 -4.18 12.27
C PRO A 294 -7.49 -2.75 12.62
N GLY A 295 -6.62 -2.13 11.82
CA GLY A 295 -6.10 -0.79 12.10
C GLY A 295 -6.13 0.15 10.90
N VAL A 296 -5.81 1.40 11.18
CA VAL A 296 -5.51 2.42 10.17
C VAL A 296 -4.35 3.29 10.66
N GLN A 297 -3.28 3.38 9.86
CA GLN A 297 -2.25 4.39 10.08
C GLN A 297 -2.82 5.75 9.66
N PHE A 298 -2.79 6.72 10.56
CA PHE A 298 -3.05 8.11 10.23
C PHE A 298 -1.74 8.89 10.29
N TYR A 299 -1.28 9.31 9.12
CA TYR A 299 -0.04 10.06 8.95
C TYR A 299 -0.31 11.37 8.22
N THR A 300 0.22 12.48 8.72
CA THR A 300 -0.03 13.84 8.18
C THR A 300 1.16 14.43 7.43
N SER A 301 1.95 13.61 6.73
CA SER A 301 3.06 14.06 5.87
C SER A 301 4.01 15.06 6.57
N ASN A 302 4.39 14.73 7.80
CA ASN A 302 4.89 15.69 8.80
C ASN A 302 6.21 16.38 8.43
N THR A 303 7.03 15.73 7.61
CA THR A 303 8.35 16.23 7.18
C THR A 303 8.48 16.26 5.66
N LEU A 304 7.36 16.25 4.95
CA LEU A 304 7.37 16.17 3.49
C LEU A 304 7.96 17.45 2.90
N HIS A 305 8.95 17.30 2.02
CA HIS A 305 9.49 18.39 1.22
C HIS A 305 9.94 17.83 -0.13
N GLN A 306 9.01 17.75 -1.09
CA GLN A 306 9.22 17.07 -2.36
C GLN A 306 8.58 17.83 -3.52
N LYS A 307 9.29 17.93 -4.66
CA LYS A 307 8.71 18.45 -5.90
C LYS A 307 7.85 17.36 -6.55
N GLY A 308 6.55 17.59 -6.65
CA GLY A 308 5.58 16.70 -7.26
C GLY A 308 5.07 17.15 -8.62
N LYS A 309 3.87 16.66 -8.96
CA LYS A 309 3.12 16.96 -10.20
C LYS A 309 3.07 18.44 -10.54
N GLY A 310 3.24 18.76 -11.82
CA GLY A 310 3.21 20.13 -12.34
C GLY A 310 4.31 21.02 -11.74
N GLY A 311 5.32 20.42 -11.10
CA GLY A 311 6.39 21.12 -10.41
C GLY A 311 5.99 21.76 -9.07
N PHE A 312 4.81 21.48 -8.54
CA PHE A 312 4.39 21.96 -7.22
C PHE A 312 5.24 21.32 -6.12
N VAL A 313 5.66 22.10 -5.12
CA VAL A 313 6.43 21.59 -3.98
C VAL A 313 5.46 21.24 -2.85
N TYR A 314 5.41 19.96 -2.50
CA TYR A 314 4.66 19.49 -1.34
C TYR A 314 5.47 19.75 -0.08
N GLU A 315 4.91 20.59 0.80
CA GLU A 315 5.48 20.97 2.10
C GLU A 315 4.90 20.12 3.24
N PRO A 316 5.38 20.26 4.49
CA PRO A 316 4.80 19.58 5.64
C PRO A 316 3.29 19.76 5.70
N TYR A 317 2.59 18.68 6.05
CA TYR A 317 1.12 18.64 6.11
C TYR A 317 0.39 18.83 4.77
N ALA A 318 1.07 18.72 3.62
CA ALA A 318 0.41 18.79 2.31
C ALA A 318 -0.64 17.69 2.08
N ALA A 319 -0.60 16.57 2.82
CA ALA A 319 -1.55 15.49 2.68
C ALA A 319 -1.68 14.62 3.94
N LEU A 320 -2.75 13.82 3.98
CA LEU A 320 -2.90 12.73 4.92
C LEU A 320 -2.82 11.36 4.25
N CYS A 321 -2.29 10.37 4.95
CA CYS A 321 -2.40 8.95 4.61
C CYS A 321 -3.37 8.27 5.57
N LEU A 322 -4.18 7.36 5.04
CA LEU A 322 -5.09 6.50 5.79
C LEU A 322 -4.87 5.05 5.37
N GLU A 323 -3.80 4.47 5.88
CA GLU A 323 -3.33 3.14 5.49
C GLU A 323 -4.05 2.10 6.33
N THR A 324 -5.15 1.53 5.84
CA THR A 324 -5.82 0.47 6.60
C THR A 324 -4.96 -0.79 6.61
N GLN A 325 -4.69 -1.38 7.78
CA GLN A 325 -3.59 -2.32 7.96
C GLN A 325 -3.76 -3.24 9.17
N GLY A 326 -2.93 -4.28 9.25
CA GLY A 326 -2.54 -4.90 10.52
C GLY A 326 -1.73 -3.93 11.39
N PHE A 327 -1.74 -4.10 12.72
CA PHE A 327 -0.99 -3.20 13.59
C PHE A 327 0.52 -3.28 13.29
N PRO A 328 1.25 -2.17 13.35
CA PRO A 328 2.69 -2.19 13.19
C PRO A 328 3.35 -3.14 14.20
N ASP A 329 4.47 -3.75 13.81
CA ASP A 329 5.24 -4.70 14.62
C ASP A 329 4.44 -5.89 15.22
N SER A 330 3.25 -6.22 14.68
CA SER A 330 2.42 -7.35 15.16
C SER A 330 3.17 -8.69 15.22
N VAL A 331 4.24 -8.86 14.44
CA VAL A 331 5.10 -10.06 14.46
C VAL A 331 5.89 -10.22 15.77
N ASN A 332 6.09 -9.13 16.52
CA ASN A 332 6.81 -9.11 17.80
C ASN A 332 5.87 -8.82 18.99
N HIS A 333 4.58 -8.57 18.74
CA HIS A 333 3.56 -8.31 19.77
C HIS A 333 2.46 -9.38 19.74
N PRO A 334 2.55 -10.46 20.55
CA PRO A 334 1.60 -11.57 20.51
C PRO A 334 0.17 -11.17 20.94
N ASN A 335 0.02 -10.02 21.61
CA ASN A 335 -1.28 -9.45 21.97
C ASN A 335 -1.95 -8.66 20.83
N PHE A 336 -1.27 -8.41 19.71
CA PHE A 336 -1.85 -7.78 18.52
C PHE A 336 -2.48 -8.82 17.57
N PRO A 337 -3.43 -8.40 16.71
CA PRO A 337 -4.01 -9.30 15.71
C PRO A 337 -2.94 -9.87 14.77
N SER A 338 -2.82 -11.20 14.74
CA SER A 338 -1.83 -11.90 13.93
C SER A 338 -1.89 -11.51 12.45
N GLN A 339 -0.71 -11.28 11.87
CA GLN A 339 -0.50 -11.02 10.45
C GLN A 339 0.20 -12.19 9.74
N ILE A 340 0.19 -13.39 10.34
CA ILE A 340 0.84 -14.58 9.77
C ILE A 340 -0.12 -15.29 8.80
N VAL A 341 0.35 -15.53 7.58
CA VAL A 341 -0.33 -16.32 6.56
C VAL A 341 0.33 -17.69 6.49
N ASN A 342 -0.45 -18.75 6.68
CA ASN A 342 0.01 -20.13 6.56
C ASN A 342 -0.27 -20.67 5.15
N PRO A 343 0.54 -21.61 4.64
CA PRO A 343 0.18 -22.37 3.45
C PRO A 343 -1.22 -22.97 3.57
N GLY A 344 -2.02 -22.85 2.51
CA GLY A 344 -3.42 -23.30 2.50
C GLY A 344 -4.45 -22.25 2.95
N THR A 345 -4.04 -21.17 3.63
CA THR A 345 -4.91 -20.01 3.89
C THR A 345 -4.61 -18.84 2.94
N TYR A 346 -5.39 -17.77 3.03
CA TYR A 346 -5.20 -16.57 2.22
C TYR A 346 -5.28 -15.31 3.09
N TYR A 347 -4.40 -14.36 2.80
CA TYR A 347 -4.56 -12.98 3.24
C TYR A 347 -5.59 -12.29 2.37
N LYS A 348 -6.45 -11.49 2.98
CA LYS A 348 -7.44 -10.68 2.27
C LYS A 348 -7.63 -9.34 2.97
N HIS A 349 -7.25 -8.29 2.26
CA HIS A 349 -7.50 -6.92 2.63
C HIS A 349 -8.41 -6.28 1.56
N GLN A 350 -9.55 -5.77 1.99
CA GLN A 350 -10.49 -5.03 1.17
C GLN A 350 -10.63 -3.61 1.70
N MET A 351 -10.47 -2.64 0.81
CA MET A 351 -10.76 -1.24 1.08
C MET A 351 -11.79 -0.73 0.06
N LEU A 352 -12.81 -0.03 0.54
CA LEU A 352 -13.80 0.67 -0.27
C LEU A 352 -13.74 2.14 0.10
N ILE A 353 -13.27 2.95 -0.84
CA ILE A 353 -13.26 4.41 -0.70
C ILE A 353 -14.46 4.93 -1.46
N LYS A 354 -15.32 5.71 -0.78
CA LYS A 354 -16.46 6.38 -1.38
C LYS A 354 -16.22 7.87 -1.33
N PHE A 355 -16.45 8.54 -2.44
CA PHE A 355 -16.40 9.98 -2.51
C PHE A 355 -17.78 10.57 -2.77
N SER A 356 -18.03 11.73 -2.19
CA SER A 356 -19.20 12.57 -2.44
C SER A 356 -18.82 14.04 -2.37
N ASN A 357 -19.72 14.91 -2.79
CA ASN A 357 -19.59 16.35 -2.71
C ASN A 357 -20.90 16.97 -2.18
N PHE A 358 -20.79 18.01 -1.36
CA PHE A 358 -21.92 18.73 -0.75
C PHE A 358 -21.75 20.24 -0.81
#